data_AF-T0RKK2-F1
#
_entry.id   AF-T0RKK2-F1
#
_cell.length_a   1.000
_cell.length_b   1.000
_cell.length_c   1.000
_cell.angle_alpha   90.00
_cell.angle_beta   90.00
_cell.angle_gamma   90.00
#
_symmetry.space_group_name_H-M   'P 1'
#
loop_
_entity.id
_entity.type
_entity.pdbx_description
1 polymer ?
#
loop_
_entity_poly.entity_id
_entity_poly.type
_entity_poly.pdbx_seq_one_letter_code
_entity_poly.pdbx_strand_id
1 'polypeptide(L)'
;MEGMEVTTDDCLQWIDESNKLFEEKKVGLYLVYENDLLVGYAGFSRAHERIDDIEVLFAFSKNHSGKGFATEVCGALVQFF
;
A
#
# COMPACT_ATOMS: atom_id res chain seq x y z
N MET A 1 19.30 1.38 5.68
CA MET A 1 18.83 1.28 4.28
C MET A 1 18.73 2.70 3.77
N GLU A 2 19.54 3.05 2.78
CA GLU A 2 19.27 4.24 1.98
C GLU A 2 17.98 3.97 1.20
N GLY A 3 17.02 4.89 1.29
CA GLY A 3 15.80 4.80 0.48
C GLY A 3 16.15 5.02 -0.99
N MET A 4 15.48 4.30 -1.88
CA MET A 4 15.51 4.60 -3.29
C MET A 4 14.75 5.92 -3.53
N GLU A 5 15.31 6.84 -4.30
CA GLU A 5 14.52 7.96 -4.81
C GLU A 5 13.42 7.40 -5.73
N VAL A 6 12.17 7.69 -5.38
CA VAL A 6 11.01 7.30 -6.17
C VAL A 6 10.57 8.53 -6.96
N THR A 7 10.49 8.40 -8.28
CA THR A 7 10.02 9.48 -9.14
C THR A 7 8.49 9.55 -9.15
N THR A 8 7.96 10.65 -9.70
CA THR A 8 6.52 10.76 -9.95
C THR A 8 6.04 9.67 -10.92
N ASP A 9 6.84 9.33 -11.93
CA ASP A 9 6.47 8.33 -12.93
C ASP A 9 6.41 6.93 -12.31
N ASP A 10 7.33 6.60 -11.41
CA ASP A 10 7.28 5.34 -10.64
C ASP A 10 5.99 5.26 -9.80
N CYS A 11 5.63 6.37 -9.14
CA CYS A 11 4.40 6.45 -8.36
C CYS A 11 3.16 6.24 -9.25
N LEU A 12 3.12 6.86 -10.43
CA LEU A 12 2.00 6.74 -11.36
C LEU A 12 1.89 5.31 -11.90
N GLN A 13 3.02 4.65 -12.16
CA GLN A 13 3.04 3.25 -12.56
C GLN A 13 2.48 2.34 -11.46
N TRP A 14 2.87 2.55 -10.19
CA TRP A 14 2.33 1.76 -9.09
C TRP A 14 0.83 1.96 -8.89
N ILE A 15 0.32 3.18 -9.12
CA ILE A 15 -1.13 3.46 -9.09
C ILE A 15 -1.85 2.68 -10.21
N ASP A 16 -1.30 2.68 -11.43
CA ASP A 16 -1.87 1.94 -12.56
C ASP A 16 -1.89 0.42 -12.30
N GLU A 17 -0.79 -0.13 -11.78
CA GLU A 17 -0.70 -1.54 -11.39
C GLU A 17 -1.69 -1.92 -10.28
N SER A 18 -1.84 -1.04 -9.28
CA SER A 18 -2.84 -1.20 -8.22
C SER A 18 -4.27 -1.19 -8.77
N ASN A 19 -4.59 -0.30 -9.70
CA ASN A 19 -5.92 -0.24 -10.32
C ASN A 19 -6.23 -1.50 -11.13
N LYS A 20 -5.25 -1.99 -11.91
CA LYS A 20 -5.37 -3.26 -12.65
C LYS A 20 -5.62 -4.44 -11.71
N LEU A 21 -4.85 -4.52 -10.62
CA LEU A 21 -5.06 -5.56 -9.62
C LEU A 21 -6.47 -5.49 -9.00
N PHE A 22 -6.97 -4.29 -8.77
CA PHE A 22 -8.33 -4.10 -8.25
C PHE A 22 -9.40 -4.53 -9.26
N GLU A 23 -9.20 -4.27 -10.55
CA GLU A 23 -10.11 -4.74 -11.59
C GLU A 23 -10.16 -6.28 -11.63
N GLU A 24 -8.99 -6.93 -11.61
CA GLU A 24 -8.84 -8.38 -11.74
C GLU A 24 -9.28 -9.16 -10.49
N LYS A 25 -8.81 -8.75 -9.31
CA LYS A 25 -8.90 -9.52 -8.06
C LYS A 25 -9.69 -8.80 -6.95
N LYS A 26 -10.22 -7.60 -7.22
CA LYS A 26 -10.96 -6.75 -6.25
C LYS A 26 -10.14 -6.33 -5.03
N VAL A 27 -8.82 -6.28 -5.21
CA VAL A 27 -7.84 -5.88 -4.18
C VAL A 27 -6.78 -4.98 -4.77
N GLY A 28 -6.22 -4.08 -3.97
CA GLY A 28 -5.22 -3.11 -4.41
C GLY A 28 -4.77 -2.25 -3.24
N LEU A 29 -4.17 -1.10 -3.52
CA LEU A 29 -3.80 -0.11 -2.52
C LEU A 29 -4.99 0.78 -2.17
N TYR A 30 -5.19 1.02 -0.87
CA TYR A 30 -6.20 1.91 -0.32
C TYR A 30 -5.53 3.10 0.37
N LEU A 31 -6.14 4.27 0.24
CA LEU A 31 -5.73 5.45 0.97
C LEU A 31 -6.15 5.32 2.44
N VAL A 32 -5.26 5.69 3.36
CA VAL A 32 -5.55 5.69 4.80
C VAL A 32 -5.75 7.12 5.27
N TYR A 33 -6.89 7.36 5.92
CA TYR A 33 -7.26 8.66 6.47
C TYR A 33 -7.35 8.64 8.00
N GLU A 34 -6.88 9.70 8.63
CA GLU A 34 -7.10 10.01 10.05
C GLU A 34 -7.76 11.39 10.13
N ASN A 35 -9.01 11.48 10.61
CA ASN A 35 -9.76 12.75 10.72
C ASN A 35 -9.72 13.59 9.42
N ASP A 36 -10.08 12.98 8.29
CA ASP A 36 -10.04 13.56 6.93
C ASP A 36 -8.64 13.91 6.38
N LEU A 37 -7.57 13.68 7.14
CA LEU A 37 -6.19 13.83 6.67
C LEU A 37 -5.69 12.54 6.01
N LEU A 38 -5.16 12.63 4.79
CA LEU A 38 -4.45 11.52 4.15
C LEU A 38 -3.12 11.29 4.87
N VAL A 39 -2.95 10.13 5.53
CA VAL A 39 -1.76 9.81 6.33
C VAL A 39 -0.84 8.77 5.68
N GLY A 40 -1.34 8.05 4.68
CA GLY A 40 -0.59 7.03 3.96
C GLY A 40 -1.47 6.18 3.06
N TYR A 41 -0.96 5.01 2.71
CA TYR A 41 -1.69 3.97 2.01
C TYR A 41 -1.33 2.60 2.59
N ALA A 42 -2.23 1.64 2.43
CA ALA A 42 -1.99 0.24 2.72
C ALA A 42 -2.91 -0.63 1.85
N GLY A 43 -2.47 -1.84 1.54
CA GLY A 43 -3.26 -2.76 0.73
C GLY A 43 -2.41 -3.89 0.19
N PHE A 44 -2.73 -4.25 -1.04
CA PHE A 44 -2.18 -5.42 -1.71
C PHE A 44 -1.49 -5.03 -3.01
N SER A 45 -0.30 -5.58 -3.25
CA SER A 45 0.45 -5.48 -4.51
C SER A 45 0.82 -6.86 -5.02
N ARG A 46 1.19 -6.97 -6.30
CA ARG A 46 1.78 -8.21 -6.83
C ARG A 46 3.20 -8.36 -6.30
N ALA A 47 3.56 -9.58 -5.89
CA ALA A 47 4.93 -9.86 -5.46
C ALA A 47 5.93 -9.64 -6.60
N HIS A 48 7.04 -8.96 -6.31
CA HIS A 48 8.06 -8.62 -7.32
C HIS A 48 8.86 -9.83 -7.84
N GLU A 49 8.90 -10.97 -7.12
CA GLU A 49 9.83 -12.09 -7.37
C GLU A 49 9.32 -13.20 -8.31
N ARG A 50 8.48 -12.90 -9.31
CA ARG A 50 7.91 -13.89 -10.26
C ARG A 50 7.10 -15.01 -9.61
N ILE A 51 6.65 -14.79 -8.39
CA ILE A 51 5.63 -15.62 -7.74
C ILE A 51 4.29 -14.98 -8.08
N ASP A 52 3.32 -15.76 -8.58
CA ASP A 52 1.93 -15.28 -8.74
C ASP A 52 1.26 -15.23 -7.36
N ASP A 53 1.74 -14.30 -6.55
CA ASP A 53 1.25 -14.06 -5.20
C ASP A 53 1.02 -12.56 -4.98
N ILE A 54 0.31 -12.27 -3.90
CA ILE A 54 -0.07 -10.94 -3.49
C ILE A 54 0.58 -10.67 -2.14
N GLU A 55 1.26 -9.53 -2.02
CA GLU A 55 1.90 -9.10 -0.79
C GLU A 55 1.18 -7.89 -0.19
N VAL A 56 1.31 -7.73 1.13
CA VAL A 56 0.84 -6.54 1.82
C VAL A 56 1.88 -5.44 1.66
N LEU A 57 1.45 -4.29 1.14
CA LEU A 57 2.28 -3.10 1.00
C LEU A 57 1.66 -1.95 1.79
N PHE A 58 2.49 -1.19 2.49
CA PHE A 58 2.08 0.01 3.20
C PHE A 58 3.17 1.08 3.21
N ALA A 59 2.76 2.33 3.22
CA ALA A 59 3.65 3.44 3.56
C ALA A 59 2.87 4.55 4.25
N PHE A 60 3.50 5.11 5.29
CA PHE A 60 2.95 6.22 6.07
C PHE A 60 3.96 7.35 6.10
N SER A 61 3.47 8.57 6.09
CA SER A 61 4.35 9.74 6.27
C SER A 61 5.09 9.65 7.61
N LYS A 62 6.32 10.17 7.64
CA LYS A 62 7.23 10.06 8.79
C LYS A 62 6.61 10.51 10.12
N ASN A 63 5.71 11.50 10.09
CA ASN A 63 5.00 12.02 11.26
C ASN A 63 4.02 11.02 11.89
N HIS A 64 3.75 9.89 11.22
CA HIS A 64 2.83 8.83 11.64
C HIS A 64 3.55 7.51 11.93
N SER A 65 4.88 7.45 11.75
CA SER A 65 5.67 6.29 12.13
C SER A 65 5.66 6.07 13.65
N GLY A 66 5.60 4.80 14.09
CA GLY A 66 5.63 4.42 15.51
C GLY A 66 4.33 4.61 16.29
N LYS A 67 3.23 4.99 15.63
CA LYS A 67 1.92 5.22 16.26
C LYS A 67 0.93 4.04 16.10
N GLY A 68 1.33 2.96 15.44
CA GLY A 68 0.51 1.76 15.28
C GLY A 68 -0.36 1.70 14.01
N PHE A 69 -0.41 2.77 13.20
CA PHE A 69 -1.23 2.79 11.96
C PHE A 69 -1.00 1.60 11.03
N ALA A 70 0.26 1.26 10.75
CA ALA A 70 0.58 0.13 9.89
C ALA A 70 0.04 -1.19 10.47
N THR A 71 0.20 -1.40 11.78
CA THR A 71 -0.31 -2.59 12.47
C THR A 71 -1.84 -2.68 12.41
N GLU A 72 -2.53 -1.58 12.69
CA GLU A 72 -3.98 -1.52 12.67
C GLU A 72 -4.54 -1.79 11.27
N VAL A 73 -4.06 -1.05 10.27
CA VAL A 73 -4.59 -1.15 8.90
C VAL A 73 -4.23 -2.48 8.26
N CYS A 74 -2.98 -2.96 8.40
CA CYS A 74 -2.61 -4.27 7.87
C CYS A 74 -3.35 -5.39 8.60
N GLY A 75 -3.57 -5.25 9.92
CA GLY A 75 -4.36 -6.19 10.71
C GLY A 75 -5.81 -6.29 10.22
N ALA A 76 -6.42 -5.16 9.86
CA ALA A 76 -7.75 -5.15 9.25
C ALA A 76 -7.72 -5.83 7.86
N LEU A 77 -6.77 -5.47 7.00
CA LEU A 77 -6.65 -6.03 5.65
C LEU A 77 -6.57 -7.55 5.65
N VAL A 78 -5.73 -8.15 6.50
CA VAL A 78 -5.55 -9.61 6.55
C VAL A 78 -6.70 -10.36 7.24
N GLN A 79 -7.55 -9.67 7.99
CA GLN A 79 -8.77 -10.29 8.55
C GLN A 79 -9.88 -10.43 7.51
N PHE A 80 -9.91 -9.54 6.51
CA PHE A 80 -10.95 -9.50 5.48
C PHE A 80 -10.54 -10.17 4.16
N PHE A 81 -9.29 -10.65 4.06
CA PHE A 81 -8.74 -11.36 2.91
C PHE A 81 -8.68 -12.87 3.19
#